data_AF-A0A9X5XFN7-F1
#
_entry.id   AF-A0A9X5XFN7-F1
#
_cell.length_a   1.000
_cell.length_b   1.000
_cell.length_c   1.000
_cell.angle_alpha   90.00
_cell.angle_beta   90.00
_cell.angle_gamma   90.00
#
_symmetry.space_group_name_H-M   'P 1'
#
loop_
_entity.id
_entity.type
_entity.pdbx_description
1 polymer ?
#
loop_
_entity_poly.entity_id
_entity_poly.type
_entity_poly.pdbx_seq_one_letter_code
_entity_poly.pdbx_strand_id
1 'polypeptide(L)'
;SSTSGTGSAYHLYIKAAVTDWMARRGLRGEASILRDPTGEIRLGAQVTAEPSGYEPLHFILDSSALPEPGELHAGTVLGPGIDPDPRILREQGYVHRVRCVPDGAHRKVQIGTEHSNGTFDWYDFVSDTVGLNPDGLSTPAVVEIRRRRSDIVPIGVYARDLTAKPTVPSPHFATAPAQPVDHTALVEALRKALADGASVTRLQHCLDLLEVATRQGATAEENDLMRQASDELLRLRRGVGAQIPVPAVRSRSRKPKRLPVPTPAIASAQESGSAAVRQGPRQERQSRRTAIRQARNILDRLTQPVPLTDAEIPELVRELTEAVDRAGNGLTPSEQRRARSWMERPAQPEAARTPFEREALMPESLRSAATAIRGALKKTAREQTTTTWATLKRQLGSALPRMTADERVTVLILVDQQTPKDQPLLSSLIAAGDPSLTSSYREIVSALGLDAPEGDDELRDVLEADVQQVHFHWSHL
;
A
#
# COMPACT_ATOMS: atom_id res chain seq x y z
N SER A 1 16.88 26.91 -9.11
CA SER A 1 16.47 26.89 -10.53
C SER A 1 16.50 25.46 -11.05
N SER A 2 15.45 24.68 -10.78
CA SER A 2 15.35 23.27 -11.14
C SER A 2 14.32 23.08 -12.26
N THR A 3 14.84 22.92 -13.49
CA THR A 3 14.28 22.12 -14.59
C THR A 3 12.75 22.11 -14.78
N SER A 4 12.21 23.15 -15.42
CA SER A 4 10.83 23.28 -15.90
C SER A 4 10.58 22.68 -17.31
N GLY A 5 11.47 21.80 -17.80
CA GLY A 5 11.52 21.48 -19.24
C GLY A 5 10.68 20.30 -19.75
N THR A 6 10.16 19.42 -18.89
CA THR A 6 9.58 18.14 -19.36
C THR A 6 8.10 17.92 -18.99
N GLY A 7 7.57 18.68 -18.03
CA GLY A 7 6.15 18.66 -17.62
C GLY A 7 5.27 19.66 -18.36
N SER A 8 5.85 20.60 -19.13
CA SER A 8 5.12 21.76 -19.66
C SER A 8 4.14 21.47 -20.79
N ALA A 9 4.01 20.22 -21.25
CA ALA A 9 3.11 19.86 -22.35
C ALA A 9 2.06 18.79 -22.00
N TYR A 10 2.03 18.29 -20.75
CA TYR A 10 1.09 17.22 -20.36
C TYR A 10 -0.37 17.64 -20.56
N HIS A 11 -0.67 18.90 -20.29
CA HIS A 11 -1.99 19.47 -20.53
C HIS A 11 -2.46 19.39 -21.99
N LEU A 12 -1.54 19.47 -22.98
CA LEU A 12 -1.89 19.34 -24.40
C LEU A 12 -2.27 17.90 -24.76
N TYR A 13 -1.49 16.93 -24.27
CA TYR A 13 -1.78 15.50 -24.49
C TYR A 13 -3.07 15.09 -23.78
N ILE A 14 -3.28 15.57 -22.55
CA ILE A 14 -4.49 15.29 -21.79
C ILE A 14 -5.71 15.91 -22.47
N LYS A 15 -5.67 17.19 -22.86
CA LYS A 15 -6.76 17.81 -23.62
C LYS A 15 -7.09 17.00 -24.87
N ALA A 16 -6.09 16.67 -25.69
CA ALA A 16 -6.30 15.89 -26.91
C ALA A 16 -6.91 14.52 -26.62
N ALA A 17 -6.42 13.81 -25.60
CA ALA A 17 -6.93 12.50 -25.22
C ALA A 17 -8.37 12.55 -24.68
N VAL A 18 -8.74 13.56 -23.90
CA VAL A 18 -10.12 13.75 -23.40
C VAL A 18 -11.06 14.08 -24.55
N THR A 19 -10.64 14.93 -25.48
CA THR A 19 -11.43 15.21 -26.69
C THR A 19 -11.65 13.95 -27.54
N ASP A 20 -10.60 13.16 -27.79
CA ASP A 20 -10.72 11.91 -28.56
C ASP A 20 -11.61 10.88 -27.83
N TRP A 21 -11.44 10.73 -26.52
CA TRP A 21 -12.24 9.82 -25.70
C TRP A 21 -13.73 10.20 -25.68
N MET A 22 -14.06 11.49 -25.53
CA MET A 22 -15.45 11.96 -25.62
C MET A 22 -16.03 11.69 -27.02
N ALA A 23 -15.28 12.01 -28.09
CA ALA A 23 -15.71 11.82 -29.46
C ALA A 23 -16.01 10.34 -29.79
N ARG A 24 -15.13 9.41 -29.40
CA ARG A 24 -15.33 7.96 -29.60
C ARG A 24 -16.58 7.42 -28.90
N ARG A 25 -16.97 8.03 -27.79
CA ARG A 25 -18.16 7.67 -27.01
C ARG A 25 -19.43 8.41 -27.44
N GLY A 26 -19.34 9.28 -28.45
CA GLY A 26 -20.46 10.11 -28.88
C GLY A 26 -20.90 11.16 -27.85
N LEU A 27 -20.05 11.46 -26.86
CA LEU A 27 -20.32 12.49 -25.86
C LEU A 27 -20.08 13.86 -26.50
N ARG A 28 -21.09 14.74 -26.44
CA ARG A 28 -20.94 16.14 -26.82
C ARG A 28 -20.29 16.90 -25.68
N GLY A 29 -19.37 17.81 -25.96
CA GLY A 29 -18.69 18.59 -24.93
C GLY A 29 -17.43 19.26 -25.45
N GLU A 30 -16.81 20.07 -24.60
CA GLU A 30 -15.54 20.74 -24.91
C GLU A 30 -14.50 20.42 -23.83
N ALA A 31 -13.23 20.35 -24.25
CA ALA A 31 -12.09 20.34 -23.34
C ALA A 31 -11.28 21.63 -23.50
N SER A 32 -11.11 22.36 -22.41
CA SER A 32 -10.40 23.62 -22.34
C SER A 32 -9.21 23.54 -21.39
N ILE A 33 -8.17 24.31 -21.66
CA ILE A 33 -7.05 24.50 -20.74
C ILE A 33 -7.31 25.83 -20.05
N LEU A 34 -7.37 25.84 -18.72
CA LEU A 34 -7.64 27.05 -17.96
C LEU A 34 -6.54 28.09 -18.27
N ARG A 35 -6.96 29.30 -18.63
CA ARG A 35 -6.08 30.45 -18.88
C ARG A 35 -6.26 31.45 -17.75
N ASP A 36 -5.16 31.94 -17.19
CA ASP A 36 -5.22 32.96 -16.14
C ASP A 36 -5.85 34.25 -16.70
N PRO A 37 -6.86 34.85 -16.02
CA PRO A 37 -7.40 36.16 -16.38
C PRO A 37 -6.38 37.30 -16.28
N THR A 38 -5.24 37.12 -15.60
CA THR A 38 -4.23 38.17 -15.35
C THR A 38 -3.04 38.18 -16.32
N GLY A 39 -2.95 37.25 -17.28
CA GLY A 39 -1.92 37.27 -18.32
C GLY A 39 -0.52 36.82 -17.87
N GLU A 40 -0.32 36.42 -16.61
CA GLU A 40 0.83 35.60 -16.23
C GLU A 40 0.62 34.17 -16.75
N ILE A 41 1.66 33.59 -17.35
CA ILE A 41 1.58 32.33 -18.10
C ILE A 41 1.34 31.14 -17.13
N ARG A 42 0.07 30.87 -16.76
CA ARG A 42 -0.36 29.62 -16.09
C ARG A 42 -0.77 28.53 -17.09
N LEU A 43 -0.01 28.38 -18.18
CA LEU A 43 -0.34 27.42 -19.22
C LEU A 43 -0.14 25.99 -18.70
N GLY A 44 -1.24 25.27 -18.53
CA GLY A 44 -1.21 23.83 -18.29
C GLY A 44 -1.30 23.37 -16.86
N ALA A 45 -1.67 24.24 -15.92
CA ALA A 45 -1.93 23.85 -14.54
C ALA A 45 -3.21 23.02 -14.38
N GLN A 46 -4.21 23.23 -15.25
CA GLN A 46 -5.47 22.52 -15.25
C GLN A 46 -6.03 22.33 -16.67
N VAL A 47 -6.63 21.16 -16.91
CA VAL A 47 -7.51 20.90 -18.06
C VAL A 47 -8.91 20.63 -17.52
N THR A 48 -9.90 21.31 -18.06
CA THR A 48 -11.31 21.09 -17.72
C THR A 48 -12.00 20.48 -18.94
N ALA A 49 -12.81 19.45 -18.73
CA ALA A 49 -13.67 18.89 -19.76
C ALA A 49 -15.11 18.91 -19.30
N GLU A 50 -15.99 19.38 -20.17
CA GLU A 50 -17.42 19.58 -19.89
C GLU A 50 -18.25 18.69 -20.82
N PRO A 51 -18.35 17.38 -20.51
CA PRO A 51 -19.26 16.49 -21.21
C PRO A 51 -20.72 16.88 -20.92
N SER A 52 -21.51 17.05 -21.97
CA SER A 52 -22.93 17.43 -21.89
C SER A 52 -23.72 16.38 -21.11
N GLY A 53 -24.42 16.82 -20.06
CA GLY A 53 -25.26 15.95 -19.23
C GLY A 53 -24.51 15.24 -18.10
N TYR A 54 -23.25 15.60 -17.84
CA TYR A 54 -22.43 15.07 -16.76
C TYR A 54 -21.70 16.20 -16.03
N GLU A 55 -21.26 15.92 -14.81
CA GLU A 55 -20.38 16.83 -14.06
C GLU A 55 -19.05 17.06 -14.80
N PRO A 56 -18.50 18.30 -14.74
CA PRO A 56 -17.20 18.59 -15.35
C PRO A 56 -16.07 17.74 -14.76
N LEU A 57 -15.16 17.31 -15.63
CA LEU A 57 -13.93 16.64 -15.23
C LEU A 57 -12.80 17.68 -15.10
N HIS A 58 -12.13 17.67 -13.96
CA HIS A 58 -11.05 18.61 -13.65
C HIS A 58 -9.73 17.87 -13.49
N PHE A 59 -8.84 18.01 -14.47
CA PHE A 59 -7.49 17.46 -14.43
C PHE A 59 -6.54 18.49 -13.84
N ILE A 60 -6.19 18.35 -12.57
CA ILE A 60 -5.27 19.24 -11.87
C ILE A 60 -3.85 18.70 -12.06
N LEU A 61 -2.98 19.47 -12.68
CA LEU A 61 -1.61 19.06 -13.03
C LEU A 61 -0.54 19.78 -12.20
N ASP A 62 -0.91 20.90 -11.59
CA ASP A 62 -0.08 21.68 -10.69
C ASP A 62 -0.84 22.00 -9.40
N SER A 63 -0.13 22.01 -8.26
CA SER A 63 -0.64 22.43 -6.95
C SER A 63 -1.29 23.82 -6.95
N SER A 64 -0.89 24.73 -7.84
CA SER A 64 -1.47 26.08 -7.94
C SER A 64 -2.92 26.10 -8.42
N ALA A 65 -3.40 24.99 -8.98
CA ALA A 65 -4.77 24.83 -9.47
C ALA A 65 -5.59 23.88 -8.58
N LEU A 66 -5.09 23.54 -7.39
CA LEU A 66 -5.89 22.81 -6.41
C LEU A 66 -7.09 23.68 -5.97
N PRO A 67 -8.31 23.13 -5.96
CA PRO A 67 -9.46 23.80 -5.37
C PRO A 67 -9.28 23.92 -3.85
N GLU A 68 -10.05 24.80 -3.21
CA GLU A 68 -10.02 24.96 -1.76
C GLU A 68 -10.38 23.63 -1.05
N PRO A 69 -9.77 23.32 0.11
CA PRO A 69 -10.04 22.09 0.84
C PRO A 69 -11.54 21.92 1.13
N GLY A 70 -12.15 20.87 0.58
CA GLY A 70 -13.60 20.59 0.69
C GLY A 70 -14.39 20.77 -0.61
N GLU A 71 -13.81 21.36 -1.65
CA GLU A 71 -14.43 21.53 -2.98
C GLU A 71 -13.97 20.46 -4.00
N LEU A 72 -13.47 19.32 -3.54
CA LEU A 72 -13.01 18.25 -4.43
C LEU A 72 -14.21 17.44 -4.94
N HIS A 73 -14.52 17.64 -6.22
CA HIS A 73 -15.62 16.99 -6.91
C HIS A 73 -15.20 15.55 -7.31
N ALA A 74 -16.16 14.63 -7.42
CA ALA A 74 -15.90 13.26 -7.85
C ALA A 74 -15.23 13.17 -9.26
N GLY A 75 -15.35 14.23 -10.07
CA GLY A 75 -14.68 14.40 -11.36
C GLY A 75 -13.24 14.91 -11.31
N THR A 76 -12.64 15.11 -10.12
CA THR A 76 -11.25 15.60 -10.02
C THR A 76 -10.23 14.49 -10.24
N VAL A 77 -9.27 14.75 -11.13
CA VAL A 77 -8.19 13.85 -11.51
C VAL A 77 -6.85 14.53 -11.25
N LEU A 78 -5.99 13.94 -10.42
CA LEU A 78 -4.74 14.55 -9.99
C LEU A 78 -3.53 14.08 -10.80
N GLY A 79 -2.67 15.02 -11.17
CA GLY A 79 -1.37 14.77 -11.77
C GLY A 79 -0.37 14.09 -10.81
N PRO A 80 0.78 13.64 -11.33
CA PRO A 80 1.74 12.81 -10.59
C PRO A 80 2.54 13.55 -9.50
N GLY A 81 2.46 14.88 -9.45
CA GLY A 81 3.20 15.72 -8.49
C GLY A 81 2.32 16.37 -7.42
N ILE A 82 1.07 15.94 -7.32
CA ILE A 82 0.10 16.50 -6.36
C ILE A 82 -0.18 15.44 -5.31
N ASP A 83 0.01 15.79 -4.04
CA ASP A 83 -0.39 14.91 -2.94
C ASP A 83 -1.91 15.02 -2.74
N PRO A 84 -2.63 13.88 -2.64
CA PRO A 84 -4.06 13.88 -2.45
C PRO A 84 -4.40 14.26 -1.01
N ASP A 85 -5.55 14.90 -0.79
CA ASP A 85 -6.05 15.13 0.57
C ASP A 85 -6.30 13.76 1.24
N PRO A 86 -5.65 13.46 2.39
CA PRO A 86 -5.87 12.21 3.11
C PRO A 86 -7.34 11.96 3.50
N ARG A 87 -8.17 13.01 3.61
CA ARG A 87 -9.60 12.87 3.90
C ARG A 87 -10.36 12.23 2.74
N ILE A 88 -10.03 12.57 1.50
CA ILE A 88 -10.71 12.01 0.31
C ILE A 88 -10.40 10.54 0.16
N LEU A 89 -9.14 10.14 0.39
CA LEU A 89 -8.77 8.73 0.40
C LEU A 89 -9.49 7.93 1.49
N ARG A 90 -9.93 8.57 2.58
CA ARG A 90 -10.71 7.94 3.67
C ARG A 90 -12.22 7.95 3.45
N GLU A 91 -12.74 8.95 2.77
CA GLU A 91 -14.18 9.06 2.52
C GLU A 91 -14.56 8.29 1.26
N GLN A 92 -13.82 8.50 0.17
CA GLN A 92 -14.08 7.90 -1.14
C GLN A 92 -13.32 6.58 -1.36
N GLY A 93 -12.29 6.29 -0.56
CA GLY A 93 -11.49 5.06 -0.67
C GLY A 93 -10.47 5.08 -1.82
N TYR A 94 -10.58 6.06 -2.71
CA TYR A 94 -9.71 6.23 -3.86
C TYR A 94 -9.58 7.68 -4.31
N VAL A 95 -8.57 7.94 -5.15
CA VAL A 95 -8.42 9.19 -5.91
C VAL A 95 -8.06 8.87 -7.37
N HIS A 96 -8.63 9.62 -8.31
CA HIS A 96 -8.25 9.51 -9.72
C HIS A 96 -6.89 10.17 -10.00
N ARG A 97 -6.06 9.49 -10.77
CA ARG A 97 -4.74 9.96 -11.20
C ARG A 97 -4.66 10.08 -12.70
N VAL A 98 -3.80 10.98 -13.19
CA VAL A 98 -3.44 11.06 -14.61
C VAL A 98 -1.93 11.08 -14.78
N ARG A 99 -1.44 10.37 -15.78
CA ARG A 99 -0.04 10.46 -16.21
C ARG A 99 0.10 10.36 -17.72
N CYS A 100 1.17 10.95 -18.24
CA CYS A 100 1.57 10.80 -19.63
C CYS A 100 2.80 9.88 -19.71
N VAL A 101 2.65 8.70 -20.30
CA VAL A 101 3.77 7.76 -20.51
C VAL A 101 4.30 7.88 -21.94
N PRO A 102 5.63 7.77 -22.17
CA PRO A 102 6.19 7.75 -23.52
C PRO A 102 5.63 6.57 -24.32
N ASP A 103 5.22 6.83 -25.58
CA ASP A 103 4.76 5.81 -26.53
C ASP A 103 5.33 6.13 -27.92
N GLY A 104 6.54 5.61 -28.18
CA GLY A 104 7.30 5.95 -29.39
C GLY A 104 7.57 7.46 -29.50
N ALA A 105 7.07 8.06 -30.59
CA ALA A 105 7.16 9.50 -30.84
C ALA A 105 6.04 10.32 -30.15
N HIS A 106 5.07 9.64 -29.53
CA HIS A 106 3.92 10.25 -28.88
C HIS A 106 3.97 10.02 -27.36
N ARG A 107 2.95 10.55 -26.67
CA ARG A 107 2.70 10.23 -25.26
C ARG A 107 1.29 9.68 -25.15
N LYS A 108 1.18 8.57 -24.44
CA LYS A 108 -0.10 7.95 -24.10
C LYS A 108 -0.57 8.48 -22.77
N VAL A 109 -1.84 8.89 -22.70
CA VAL A 109 -2.46 9.35 -21.45
C VAL A 109 -3.05 8.13 -20.74
N GLN A 110 -2.70 7.97 -19.48
CA GLN A 110 -3.24 6.92 -18.63
C GLN A 110 -3.98 7.54 -17.45
N ILE A 111 -5.12 6.94 -17.10
CA ILE A 111 -5.85 7.24 -15.88
C ILE A 111 -5.55 6.16 -14.86
N GLY A 112 -5.26 6.59 -13.65
CA GLY A 112 -5.00 5.73 -12.51
C GLY A 112 -6.13 5.82 -11.49
N THR A 113 -6.30 4.75 -10.73
CA THR A 113 -6.99 4.78 -9.44
C THR A 113 -5.93 4.56 -8.38
N GLU A 114 -5.68 5.59 -7.56
CA GLU A 114 -4.89 5.44 -6.34
C GLU A 114 -5.79 4.97 -5.22
N HIS A 115 -5.40 3.87 -4.59
CA HIS A 115 -6.11 3.26 -3.47
C HIS A 115 -5.64 3.86 -2.14
N SER A 116 -6.43 3.73 -1.08
CA SER A 116 -6.06 4.16 0.29
C SER A 116 -4.77 3.51 0.82
N ASN A 117 -4.39 2.35 0.30
CA ASN A 117 -3.13 1.65 0.62
C ASN A 117 -1.90 2.16 -0.18
N GLY A 118 -2.07 3.17 -1.03
CA GLY A 118 -1.02 3.76 -1.87
C GLY A 118 -0.66 2.95 -3.12
N THR A 119 -1.42 1.91 -3.45
CA THR A 119 -1.27 1.18 -4.73
C THR A 119 -2.01 1.90 -5.86
N PHE A 120 -1.63 1.60 -7.10
CA PHE A 120 -2.18 2.26 -8.30
C PHE A 120 -2.59 1.24 -9.35
N ASP A 121 -3.83 1.35 -9.84
CA ASP A 121 -4.28 0.66 -11.04
C ASP A 121 -4.32 1.64 -12.21
N TRP A 122 -3.47 1.42 -13.23
CA TRP A 122 -3.37 2.28 -14.40
C TRP A 122 -4.07 1.68 -15.61
N TYR A 123 -4.88 2.51 -16.28
CA TYR A 123 -5.62 2.17 -17.48
C TYR A 123 -5.27 3.13 -18.60
N ASP A 124 -5.31 2.64 -19.83
CA ASP A 124 -5.32 3.52 -21.00
C ASP A 124 -6.59 4.37 -20.98
N PHE A 125 -6.44 5.69 -21.06
CA PHE A 125 -7.58 6.58 -20.94
C PHE A 125 -8.57 6.45 -22.09
N VAL A 126 -8.06 6.16 -23.30
CA VAL A 126 -8.90 6.05 -24.50
C VAL A 126 -9.53 4.65 -24.63
N SER A 127 -9.26 3.75 -23.67
CA SER A 127 -9.86 2.42 -23.63
C SER A 127 -11.36 2.47 -23.29
N ASP A 128 -12.12 1.51 -23.81
CA ASP A 128 -13.54 1.32 -23.50
C ASP A 128 -13.79 0.98 -22.02
N THR A 129 -12.74 0.57 -21.30
CA THR A 129 -12.79 0.27 -19.86
C THR A 129 -12.94 1.49 -18.97
N VAL A 130 -12.58 2.70 -19.43
CA VAL A 130 -12.73 3.95 -18.64
C VAL A 130 -14.02 4.64 -19.03
N GLY A 131 -15.03 4.57 -18.17
CA GLY A 131 -16.36 5.11 -18.37
C GLY A 131 -16.61 6.48 -17.75
N LEU A 132 -17.78 7.03 -18.05
CA LEU A 132 -18.33 8.22 -17.42
C LEU A 132 -19.72 7.87 -16.88
N ASN A 133 -19.88 7.99 -15.56
CA ASN A 133 -21.14 7.78 -14.88
C ASN A 133 -21.68 9.12 -14.38
N PRO A 134 -22.95 9.21 -13.93
CA PRO A 134 -23.50 10.42 -13.31
C PRO A 134 -22.62 10.96 -12.17
N ASP A 135 -21.98 10.06 -11.41
CA ASP A 135 -21.09 10.40 -10.30
C ASP A 135 -19.64 10.68 -10.72
N GLY A 136 -19.38 10.90 -12.02
CA GLY A 136 -18.05 11.23 -12.55
C GLY A 136 -17.32 10.08 -13.25
N LEU A 137 -16.00 10.21 -13.36
CA LEU A 137 -15.13 9.28 -14.07
C LEU A 137 -15.16 7.90 -13.40
N SER A 138 -15.24 6.83 -14.20
CA SER A 138 -15.29 5.47 -13.69
C SER A 138 -14.20 4.61 -14.33
N THR A 139 -13.36 4.01 -13.49
CA THR A 139 -12.40 2.98 -13.91
C THR A 139 -12.87 1.62 -13.39
N PRO A 140 -12.35 0.49 -13.93
CA PRO A 140 -12.68 -0.82 -13.40
C PRO A 140 -12.39 -0.97 -11.90
N ALA A 141 -11.28 -0.39 -11.41
CA ALA A 141 -10.97 -0.34 -9.99
C ALA A 141 -12.03 0.43 -9.19
N VAL A 142 -12.51 1.57 -9.69
CA VAL A 142 -13.57 2.35 -9.01
C VAL A 142 -14.90 1.60 -8.99
N VAL A 143 -15.27 0.92 -10.07
CA VAL A 143 -16.47 0.07 -10.09
C VAL A 143 -16.38 -1.01 -9.01
N GLU A 144 -15.23 -1.65 -8.88
CA GLU A 144 -15.01 -2.70 -7.88
C GLU A 144 -15.01 -2.15 -6.45
N ILE A 145 -14.35 -1.01 -6.19
CA ILE A 145 -14.37 -0.36 -4.88
C ILE A 145 -15.80 0.01 -4.48
N ARG A 146 -16.58 0.58 -5.41
CA ARG A 146 -17.98 0.93 -5.17
C ARG A 146 -18.85 -0.30 -4.94
N ARG A 147 -18.65 -1.37 -5.72
CA ARG A 147 -19.33 -2.65 -5.54
C ARG A 147 -19.07 -3.22 -4.16
N ARG A 148 -17.79 -3.37 -3.78
CA ARG A 148 -17.38 -3.85 -2.45
C ARG A 148 -18.02 -3.02 -1.36
N ARG A 149 -17.91 -1.70 -1.42
CA ARG A 149 -18.51 -0.81 -0.42
C ARG A 149 -20.03 -0.85 -0.36
N SER A 150 -20.71 -1.16 -1.47
CA SER A 150 -22.16 -1.33 -1.49
C SER A 150 -22.60 -2.70 -0.96
N ASP A 151 -21.77 -3.73 -1.14
CA ASP A 151 -22.01 -5.09 -0.67
C ASP A 151 -21.53 -5.33 0.78
N ILE A 152 -20.68 -4.43 1.31
CA ILE A 152 -20.17 -4.49 2.67
C ILE A 152 -21.25 -4.07 3.65
N VAL A 153 -21.65 -5.03 4.46
CA VAL A 153 -22.43 -4.80 5.66
C VAL A 153 -21.45 -4.44 6.78
N PRO A 154 -21.50 -3.23 7.35
CA PRO A 154 -20.69 -2.90 8.52
C PRO A 154 -21.01 -3.91 9.63
N ILE A 155 -19.99 -4.35 10.37
CA ILE A 155 -20.14 -5.37 11.42
C ILE A 155 -21.14 -4.88 12.47
N GLY A 156 -21.26 -3.57 12.67
CA GLY A 156 -22.22 -2.95 13.58
C GLY A 156 -23.70 -3.01 13.16
N VAL A 157 -24.06 -3.35 11.92
CA VAL A 157 -25.43 -3.11 11.39
C VAL A 157 -26.39 -4.32 11.50
N TYR A 158 -25.92 -5.56 11.67
CA TYR A 158 -26.80 -6.74 11.83
C TYR A 158 -26.43 -7.68 12.97
N ALA A 159 -25.72 -7.19 13.98
CA ALA A 159 -25.59 -7.93 15.22
C ALA A 159 -26.90 -7.89 16.02
N ARG A 160 -27.79 -8.85 15.70
CA ARG A 160 -28.83 -9.47 16.55
C ARG A 160 -30.28 -9.14 16.18
N ASP A 161 -30.72 -9.64 15.03
CA ASP A 161 -32.10 -10.11 14.88
C ASP A 161 -32.19 -11.57 14.39
N LEU A 162 -31.24 -12.42 14.81
CA LEU A 162 -31.29 -13.86 14.57
C LEU A 162 -32.10 -14.63 15.64
N THR A 163 -32.82 -13.94 16.52
CA THR A 163 -33.74 -14.58 17.48
C THR A 163 -35.22 -14.36 17.20
N ALA A 164 -35.59 -13.46 16.29
CA ALA A 164 -36.99 -13.35 15.85
C ALA A 164 -37.15 -14.06 14.50
N LYS A 165 -37.65 -15.30 14.54
CA LYS A 165 -38.13 -16.00 13.36
C LYS A 165 -39.34 -15.23 12.80
N PRO A 166 -39.27 -14.53 11.64
CA PRO A 166 -40.44 -13.85 11.11
C PRO A 166 -41.26 -14.89 10.37
N THR A 167 -42.35 -15.32 10.98
CA THR A 167 -43.40 -16.08 10.30
C THR A 167 -44.33 -15.07 9.63
N VAL A 168 -43.92 -14.54 8.47
CA VAL A 168 -44.84 -13.93 7.50
C VAL A 168 -44.31 -14.25 6.10
N PRO A 169 -45.11 -14.83 5.19
CA PRO A 169 -44.65 -15.15 3.86
C PRO A 169 -44.45 -13.84 3.07
N SER A 170 -43.20 -13.54 2.71
CA SER A 170 -42.90 -12.55 1.68
C SER A 170 -43.43 -13.03 0.33
N PRO A 171 -44.05 -12.15 -0.47
CA PRO A 171 -44.52 -12.54 -1.80
C PRO A 171 -43.30 -12.88 -2.65
N HIS A 172 -43.31 -14.09 -3.20
CA HIS A 172 -42.36 -14.53 -4.21
C HIS A 172 -42.40 -13.55 -5.40
N PHE A 173 -41.41 -12.68 -5.49
CA PHE A 173 -40.99 -12.21 -6.81
C PHE A 173 -40.34 -13.40 -7.49
N ALA A 174 -41.03 -13.92 -8.51
CA ALA A 174 -40.55 -14.99 -9.34
C ALA A 174 -39.13 -14.64 -9.82
N THR A 175 -38.15 -15.38 -9.32
CA THR A 175 -36.80 -15.39 -9.85
C THR A 175 -36.92 -15.86 -11.30
N ALA A 176 -36.69 -14.96 -12.24
CA ALA A 176 -36.42 -15.36 -13.61
C ALA A 176 -35.26 -16.36 -13.59
N PRO A 177 -35.31 -17.46 -14.37
CA PRO A 177 -34.28 -18.48 -14.32
C PRO A 177 -32.93 -17.84 -14.63
N ALA A 178 -32.00 -17.98 -13.67
CA ALA A 178 -30.60 -17.62 -13.84
C ALA A 178 -30.10 -18.32 -15.10
N GLN A 179 -29.60 -17.54 -16.06
CA GLN A 179 -28.97 -18.12 -17.23
C GLN A 179 -27.80 -19.00 -16.77
N PRO A 180 -27.60 -20.18 -17.37
CA PRO A 180 -26.44 -21.01 -17.07
C PRO A 180 -25.20 -20.19 -17.44
N VAL A 181 -24.48 -19.72 -16.43
CA VAL A 181 -23.18 -19.07 -16.60
C VAL A 181 -22.27 -20.13 -17.22
N ASP A 182 -21.70 -19.83 -18.38
CA ASP A 182 -20.84 -20.79 -19.09
C ASP A 182 -19.50 -20.94 -18.34
N HIS A 183 -19.40 -21.98 -17.51
CA HIS A 183 -18.21 -22.28 -16.71
C HIS A 183 -16.94 -22.37 -17.58
N THR A 184 -17.09 -22.87 -18.80
CA THR A 184 -16.00 -23.02 -19.78
C THR A 184 -15.39 -21.67 -20.18
N ALA A 185 -16.22 -20.65 -20.33
CA ALA A 185 -15.78 -19.31 -20.70
C ALA A 185 -15.01 -18.61 -19.56
N LEU A 186 -15.41 -18.85 -18.31
CA LEU A 186 -14.73 -18.31 -17.13
C LEU A 186 -13.36 -18.96 -16.91
N VAL A 187 -13.27 -20.28 -17.09
CA VAL A 187 -12.00 -21.02 -17.03
C VAL A 187 -11.02 -20.51 -18.08
N GLU A 188 -11.49 -20.29 -19.31
CA GLU A 188 -10.63 -19.78 -20.38
C GLU A 188 -10.23 -18.31 -20.17
N ALA A 189 -11.11 -17.49 -19.60
CA ALA A 189 -10.79 -16.11 -19.22
C ALA A 189 -9.71 -16.04 -18.13
N LEU A 190 -9.78 -16.92 -17.12
CA LEU A 190 -8.77 -17.01 -16.05
C LEU A 190 -7.43 -17.52 -16.59
N ARG A 191 -7.45 -18.55 -17.44
CA ARG A 191 -6.25 -19.07 -18.11
C ARG A 191 -5.58 -18.01 -18.98
N LYS A 192 -6.36 -17.22 -19.72
CA LYS A 192 -5.86 -16.10 -20.51
C LYS A 192 -5.30 -14.98 -19.64
N ALA A 193 -5.95 -14.63 -18.54
CA ALA A 193 -5.46 -13.62 -17.60
C ALA A 193 -4.10 -14.02 -16.98
N LEU A 194 -3.92 -15.31 -16.67
CA LEU A 194 -2.64 -15.86 -16.22
C LEU A 194 -1.57 -15.80 -17.31
N ALA A 195 -1.89 -16.20 -18.55
CA ALA A 195 -0.95 -16.21 -19.66
C ALA A 195 -0.50 -14.79 -20.10
N ASP A 196 -1.43 -13.82 -20.08
CA ASP A 196 -1.18 -12.45 -20.50
C ASP A 196 -0.44 -11.61 -19.42
N GLY A 197 -0.19 -12.17 -18.24
CA GLY A 197 0.40 -11.45 -17.11
C GLY A 197 -0.50 -10.29 -16.65
N ALA A 198 -1.79 -10.55 -16.50
CA ALA A 198 -2.79 -9.55 -16.16
C ALA A 198 -2.49 -8.84 -14.83
N SER A 199 -3.02 -7.61 -14.68
CA SER A 199 -2.93 -6.88 -13.40
C SER A 199 -3.60 -7.66 -12.27
N VAL A 200 -3.18 -7.41 -11.04
CA VAL A 200 -3.72 -8.02 -9.80
C VAL A 200 -5.24 -7.98 -9.80
N THR A 201 -5.84 -6.84 -10.14
CA THR A 201 -7.29 -6.64 -10.15
C THR A 201 -8.02 -7.50 -11.19
N ARG A 202 -7.44 -7.65 -12.39
CA ARG A 202 -8.05 -8.47 -13.45
C ARG A 202 -7.93 -9.96 -13.14
N LEU A 203 -6.80 -10.39 -12.58
CA LEU A 203 -6.58 -11.77 -12.17
C LEU A 203 -7.49 -12.15 -10.98
N GLN A 204 -7.66 -11.24 -10.01
CA GLN A 204 -8.60 -11.40 -8.89
C GLN A 204 -10.04 -11.49 -9.38
N HIS A 205 -10.46 -10.63 -10.31
CA HIS A 205 -11.82 -10.65 -10.84
C HIS A 205 -12.18 -11.97 -11.55
N CYS A 206 -11.27 -12.51 -12.36
CA CYS A 206 -11.50 -13.80 -13.00
C CYS A 206 -11.54 -14.96 -11.99
N LEU A 207 -10.76 -14.86 -10.90
CA LEU A 207 -10.76 -15.84 -9.82
C LEU A 207 -12.08 -15.80 -9.04
N ASP A 208 -12.52 -14.62 -8.59
CA ASP A 208 -13.76 -14.45 -7.82
C ASP A 208 -15.00 -14.93 -8.62
N LEU A 209 -15.04 -14.65 -9.93
CA LEU A 209 -16.13 -15.11 -10.80
C LEU A 209 -16.15 -16.64 -10.93
N LEU A 210 -14.98 -17.27 -11.04
CA LEU A 210 -14.87 -18.72 -11.12
C LEU A 210 -15.18 -19.38 -9.76
N GLU A 211 -14.74 -18.80 -8.65
CA GLU A 211 -15.07 -19.26 -7.29
C GLU A 211 -16.58 -19.20 -7.03
N VAL A 212 -17.25 -18.12 -7.42
CA VAL A 212 -18.71 -17.98 -7.30
C VAL A 212 -19.44 -19.01 -8.16
N ALA A 213 -19.00 -19.24 -9.40
CA ALA A 213 -19.60 -20.23 -10.30
C ALA A 213 -19.39 -21.67 -9.81
N THR A 214 -18.26 -21.95 -9.17
CA THR A 214 -17.88 -23.28 -8.68
C THR A 214 -18.35 -23.60 -7.25
N ARG A 215 -19.14 -22.72 -6.61
CA ARG A 215 -19.71 -22.97 -5.25
C ARG A 215 -20.53 -24.26 -5.15
N GLN A 216 -21.02 -24.80 -6.27
CA GLN A 216 -21.79 -26.07 -6.33
C GLN A 216 -20.92 -27.30 -6.68
N GLY A 217 -19.60 -27.13 -6.86
CA GLY A 217 -18.62 -28.19 -7.11
C GLY A 217 -17.65 -27.85 -8.24
N ALA A 218 -16.36 -27.70 -7.91
CA ALA A 218 -15.27 -27.54 -8.88
C ALA A 218 -14.63 -28.88 -9.25
N THR A 219 -14.23 -29.02 -10.51
CA THR A 219 -13.36 -30.11 -10.98
C THR A 219 -11.93 -29.95 -10.44
N ALA A 220 -11.12 -31.01 -10.49
CA ALA A 220 -9.72 -30.96 -10.04
C ALA A 220 -8.89 -29.94 -10.86
N GLU A 221 -9.13 -29.86 -12.17
CA GLU A 221 -8.45 -28.92 -13.07
C GLU A 221 -8.80 -27.46 -12.75
N GLU A 222 -10.05 -27.16 -12.41
CA GLU A 222 -10.50 -25.83 -11.98
C GLU A 222 -9.87 -25.43 -10.65
N ASN A 223 -9.81 -26.35 -9.67
CA ASN A 223 -9.16 -26.09 -8.38
C ASN A 223 -7.66 -25.82 -8.53
N ASP A 224 -6.96 -26.54 -9.40
CA ASP A 224 -5.54 -26.30 -9.67
C ASP A 224 -5.32 -24.97 -10.39
N LEU A 225 -6.23 -24.57 -11.28
CA LEU A 225 -6.20 -23.26 -11.95
C LEU A 225 -6.44 -22.11 -10.96
N MET A 226 -7.42 -22.25 -10.05
CA MET A 226 -7.69 -21.28 -8.99
C MET A 226 -6.48 -21.14 -8.04
N ARG A 227 -5.83 -22.25 -7.68
CA ARG A 227 -4.60 -22.22 -6.88
C ARG A 227 -3.47 -21.47 -7.59
N GLN A 228 -3.24 -21.73 -8.88
CA GLN A 228 -2.23 -21.02 -9.67
C GLN A 228 -2.51 -19.51 -9.77
N ALA A 229 -3.77 -19.13 -9.94
CA ALA A 229 -4.18 -17.72 -9.93
C ALA A 229 -3.93 -17.05 -8.58
N SER A 230 -4.26 -17.72 -7.47
CA SER A 230 -3.99 -17.23 -6.12
C SER A 230 -2.50 -17.07 -5.82
N ASP A 231 -1.67 -18.03 -6.25
CA ASP A 231 -0.21 -17.98 -6.08
C ASP A 231 0.41 -16.83 -6.89
N GLU A 232 -0.07 -16.60 -8.11
CA GLU A 232 0.38 -15.50 -8.96
C GLU A 232 -0.10 -14.14 -8.42
N LEU A 233 -1.32 -14.05 -7.88
CA LEU A 233 -1.80 -12.88 -7.15
C LEU A 233 -0.93 -12.56 -5.94
N LEU A 234 -0.58 -13.56 -5.15
CA LEU A 234 0.34 -13.44 -4.01
C LEU A 234 1.72 -12.96 -4.48
N ARG A 235 2.24 -13.47 -5.61
CA ARG A 235 3.52 -13.06 -6.19
C ARG A 235 3.50 -11.59 -6.63
N LEU A 236 2.47 -11.19 -7.37
CA LEU A 236 2.29 -9.82 -7.87
C LEU A 236 2.12 -8.82 -6.72
N ARG A 237 1.35 -9.17 -5.68
CA ARG A 237 1.16 -8.33 -4.49
C ARG A 237 2.43 -8.21 -3.62
N ARG A 238 3.30 -9.23 -3.62
CA ARG A 238 4.59 -9.20 -2.90
C ARG A 238 5.73 -8.52 -3.66
N GLY A 239 5.50 -8.09 -4.90
CA GLY A 239 6.51 -7.37 -5.71
C GLY A 239 7.73 -8.22 -6.11
N VAL A 240 7.65 -9.55 -6.05
CA VAL A 240 8.75 -10.44 -6.45
C VAL A 240 8.56 -10.87 -7.90
N GLY A 241 9.18 -10.13 -8.84
CA GLY A 241 9.24 -10.58 -10.24
C GLY A 241 9.15 -9.52 -11.34
N ALA A 242 9.21 -8.22 -11.04
CA ALA A 242 9.44 -7.23 -12.10
C ALA A 242 10.85 -7.47 -12.68
N GLN A 243 10.90 -8.07 -13.87
CA GLN A 243 12.14 -8.17 -14.64
C GLN A 243 12.70 -6.76 -14.83
N ILE A 244 13.81 -6.46 -14.17
CA ILE A 244 14.60 -5.25 -14.42
C ILE A 244 15.13 -5.41 -15.85
N PRO A 245 14.80 -4.52 -16.81
CA PRO A 245 15.46 -4.54 -18.10
C PRO A 245 16.95 -4.29 -17.86
N VAL A 246 17.77 -5.29 -18.19
CA VAL A 246 19.23 -5.18 -18.12
C VAL A 246 19.65 -3.96 -18.96
N PRO A 247 20.27 -2.93 -18.38
CA PRO A 247 20.72 -1.80 -19.17
C PRO A 247 21.82 -2.26 -20.12
N ALA A 248 21.61 -2.02 -21.42
CA ALA A 248 22.56 -2.35 -22.48
C ALA A 248 23.97 -1.85 -22.13
N VAL A 249 24.92 -2.78 -22.12
CA VAL A 249 26.34 -2.52 -21.92
C VAL A 249 26.82 -1.57 -23.02
N ARG A 250 26.96 -0.28 -22.69
CA ARG A 250 27.66 0.67 -23.55
C ARG A 250 29.14 0.27 -23.57
N SER A 251 29.55 -0.33 -24.68
CA SER A 251 30.93 -0.63 -25.02
C SER A 251 31.78 0.65 -24.93
N ARG A 252 32.66 0.70 -23.93
CA ARG A 252 33.69 1.74 -23.83
C ARG A 252 34.75 1.46 -24.89
N SER A 253 34.73 2.25 -25.97
CA SER A 253 35.81 2.29 -26.95
C SER A 253 37.11 2.75 -26.27
N ARG A 254 38.08 1.84 -26.23
CA ARG A 254 39.45 2.07 -25.78
C ARG A 254 40.17 2.97 -26.79
N LYS A 255 40.60 4.16 -26.39
CA LYS A 255 41.69 4.87 -27.06
C LYS A 255 43.03 4.44 -26.42
N PRO A 256 44.05 4.03 -27.18
CA PRO A 256 45.33 3.64 -26.63
C PRO A 256 46.15 4.91 -26.37
N LYS A 257 46.74 5.04 -25.17
CA LYS A 257 47.79 6.05 -24.93
C LYS A 257 49.08 5.34 -24.49
N ARG A 258 50.08 5.60 -25.33
CA ARG A 258 51.47 5.15 -25.40
C ARG A 258 52.16 4.85 -24.06
N LEU A 259 52.90 3.75 -24.08
CA LEU A 259 54.05 3.43 -23.23
C LEU A 259 55.17 4.48 -23.38
N PRO A 260 55.99 4.66 -22.34
CA PRO A 260 57.42 4.86 -22.53
C PRO A 260 58.22 3.63 -22.04
N VAL A 261 59.26 3.33 -22.83
CA VAL A 261 60.30 2.30 -22.71
C VAL A 261 61.20 2.54 -21.47
N PRO A 262 61.82 1.49 -20.89
CA PRO A 262 62.55 1.56 -19.62
C PRO A 262 64.04 1.86 -19.80
N THR A 263 64.68 2.38 -18.75
CA THR A 263 66.15 2.34 -18.57
C THR A 263 66.48 1.55 -17.30
N PRO A 264 67.48 0.64 -17.33
CA PRO A 264 67.81 -0.23 -16.21
C PRO A 264 68.89 0.39 -15.32
N ALA A 265 68.83 0.13 -14.02
CA ALA A 265 69.97 0.24 -13.12
C ALA A 265 70.04 -1.01 -12.23
N ILE A 266 71.08 -1.79 -12.49
CA ILE A 266 71.69 -2.88 -11.70
C ILE A 266 72.19 -2.21 -10.38
N ALA A 267 72.20 -2.77 -9.17
CA ALA A 267 72.51 -4.12 -8.71
C ALA A 267 72.15 -4.33 -7.22
N SER A 268 71.85 -5.58 -6.87
CA SER A 268 72.28 -6.37 -5.69
C SER A 268 72.12 -5.84 -4.25
N ALA A 269 71.38 -6.59 -3.42
CA ALA A 269 71.96 -7.52 -2.42
C ALA A 269 70.84 -8.28 -1.67
N GLN A 270 71.10 -9.56 -1.40
CA GLN A 270 70.27 -10.48 -0.62
C GLN A 270 70.13 -10.01 0.84
N GLU A 271 68.96 -10.23 1.44
CA GLU A 271 68.89 -10.82 2.77
C GLU A 271 67.49 -11.40 3.06
N SER A 272 67.52 -12.67 3.45
CA SER A 272 66.37 -13.51 3.79
C SER A 272 65.70 -13.03 5.08
N GLY A 273 64.40 -12.79 5.05
CA GLY A 273 63.63 -12.49 6.26
C GLY A 273 62.12 -12.63 6.04
N SER A 274 61.55 -13.72 6.58
CA SER A 274 60.13 -14.04 6.76
C SER A 274 59.10 -13.31 5.87
N ALA A 275 58.54 -14.04 4.91
CA ALA A 275 57.41 -13.61 4.10
C ALA A 275 56.12 -13.43 4.92
N ALA A 276 55.96 -12.26 5.54
CA ALA A 276 54.63 -11.69 5.75
C ALA A 276 54.27 -10.95 4.46
N VAL A 277 53.34 -11.52 3.68
CA VAL A 277 52.84 -10.91 2.43
C VAL A 277 52.25 -9.54 2.75
N ARG A 278 53.06 -8.48 2.64
CA ARG A 278 52.59 -7.09 2.68
C ARG A 278 51.84 -6.82 1.39
N GLN A 279 50.51 -6.96 1.46
CA GLN A 279 49.61 -6.66 0.35
C GLN A 279 49.84 -5.21 -0.11
N GLY A 280 50.02 -4.99 -1.41
CA GLY A 280 50.33 -3.66 -1.94
C GLY A 280 49.17 -2.66 -1.77
N PRO A 281 49.41 -1.33 -1.89
CA PRO A 281 48.42 -0.28 -1.62
C PRO A 281 47.13 -0.37 -2.47
N ARG A 282 47.20 -1.03 -3.63
CA ARG A 282 46.03 -1.28 -4.49
C ARG A 282 45.15 -2.41 -3.98
N GLN A 283 45.76 -3.47 -3.46
CA GLN A 283 45.06 -4.64 -2.94
C GLN A 283 44.36 -4.30 -1.62
N GLU A 284 45.00 -3.49 -0.77
CA GLU A 284 44.42 -2.95 0.46
C GLU A 284 43.22 -2.01 0.20
N ARG A 285 43.28 -1.18 -0.85
CA ARG A 285 42.12 -0.35 -1.26
C ARG A 285 40.97 -1.21 -1.79
N GLN A 286 41.27 -2.31 -2.46
CA GLN A 286 40.25 -3.20 -3.01
C GLN A 286 39.58 -4.01 -1.89
N SER A 287 40.35 -4.57 -0.95
CA SER A 287 39.83 -5.28 0.23
C SER A 287 38.97 -4.38 1.11
N ARG A 288 39.36 -3.11 1.24
CA ARG A 288 38.58 -2.10 1.96
C ARG A 288 37.23 -1.79 1.29
N ARG A 289 37.21 -1.70 -0.05
CA ARG A 289 35.96 -1.47 -0.80
C ARG A 289 35.02 -2.67 -0.74
N THR A 290 35.56 -3.89 -0.74
CA THR A 290 34.74 -5.10 -0.56
C THR A 290 34.18 -5.17 0.85
N ALA A 291 34.98 -4.84 1.87
CA ALA A 291 34.54 -4.79 3.27
C ALA A 291 33.41 -3.77 3.51
N ILE A 292 33.48 -2.57 2.92
CA ILE A 292 32.39 -1.58 2.99
C ILE A 292 31.10 -2.12 2.37
N ARG A 293 31.19 -2.82 1.23
CA ARG A 293 30.03 -3.41 0.57
C ARG A 293 29.42 -4.55 1.40
N GLN A 294 30.26 -5.38 1.99
CA GLN A 294 29.85 -6.48 2.88
C GLN A 294 29.13 -5.93 4.12
N ALA A 295 29.71 -4.93 4.81
CA ALA A 295 29.08 -4.32 5.98
C ALA A 295 27.69 -3.73 5.67
N ARG A 296 27.52 -3.07 4.51
CA ARG A 296 26.21 -2.55 4.08
C ARG A 296 25.19 -3.64 3.82
N ASN A 297 25.59 -4.70 3.11
CA ASN A 297 24.71 -5.83 2.82
C ASN A 297 24.25 -6.53 4.11
N ILE A 298 25.17 -6.75 5.05
CA ILE A 298 24.84 -7.36 6.35
C ILE A 298 23.91 -6.45 7.17
N LEU A 299 24.15 -5.14 7.19
CA LEU A 299 23.25 -4.18 7.85
C LEU A 299 21.85 -4.17 7.22
N ASP A 300 21.76 -4.25 5.90
CA ASP A 300 20.46 -4.31 5.21
C ASP A 300 19.76 -5.64 5.50
N ARG A 301 20.48 -6.77 5.51
CA ARG A 301 19.93 -8.09 5.87
C ARG A 301 19.39 -8.12 7.29
N LEU A 302 20.11 -7.55 8.25
CA LEU A 302 19.68 -7.45 9.66
C LEU A 302 18.50 -6.46 9.87
N THR A 303 18.22 -5.58 8.91
CA THR A 303 17.15 -4.57 9.01
C THR A 303 15.89 -4.97 8.21
N GLN A 304 15.96 -5.99 7.34
CA GLN A 304 14.81 -6.45 6.57
C GLN A 304 13.79 -7.20 7.44
N PRO A 305 12.48 -7.12 7.13
CA PRO A 305 11.42 -7.82 7.87
C PRO A 305 11.33 -9.34 7.57
N VAL A 306 12.40 -9.92 7.03
CA VAL A 306 12.48 -11.36 6.74
C VAL A 306 12.91 -12.08 8.01
N PRO A 307 12.22 -13.15 8.45
CA PRO A 307 12.62 -13.90 9.64
C PRO A 307 14.01 -14.50 9.43
N LEU A 308 14.95 -14.09 10.28
CA LEU A 308 16.29 -14.69 10.41
C LEU A 308 16.22 -15.72 11.53
N THR A 309 16.88 -16.86 11.35
CA THR A 309 16.96 -17.88 12.40
C THR A 309 17.89 -17.43 13.53
N ASP A 310 17.65 -17.95 14.74
CA ASP A 310 18.38 -17.57 15.96
C ASP A 310 19.90 -17.86 15.87
N ALA A 311 20.31 -18.75 14.96
CA ALA A 311 21.70 -19.06 14.66
C ALA A 311 22.34 -18.14 13.60
N GLU A 312 21.55 -17.53 12.71
CA GLU A 312 22.05 -16.65 11.65
C GLU A 312 22.40 -15.25 12.17
N ILE A 313 21.68 -14.78 13.19
CA ILE A 313 21.90 -13.45 13.80
C ILE A 313 23.31 -13.32 14.40
N PRO A 314 23.80 -14.22 15.27
CA PRO A 314 25.14 -14.10 15.85
C PRO A 314 26.25 -14.22 14.78
N GLU A 315 26.03 -15.04 13.73
CA GLU A 315 26.99 -15.18 12.64
C GLU A 315 27.07 -13.92 11.77
N LEU A 316 25.92 -13.32 11.43
CA LEU A 316 25.87 -12.05 10.71
C LEU A 316 26.47 -10.90 11.54
N VAL A 317 26.28 -10.89 12.86
CA VAL A 317 26.93 -9.90 13.74
C VAL A 317 28.45 -10.08 13.77
N ARG A 318 28.95 -11.33 13.81
CA ARG A 318 30.38 -11.63 13.74
C ARG A 318 31.00 -11.17 12.42
N GLU A 319 30.36 -11.48 11.30
CA GLU A 319 30.78 -11.03 9.97
C GLU A 319 30.72 -9.51 9.82
N LEU A 320 29.72 -8.86 10.45
CA LEU A 320 29.60 -7.41 10.47
C LEU A 320 30.77 -6.76 11.22
N THR A 321 31.16 -7.29 12.38
CA THR A 321 32.32 -6.79 13.15
C THR A 321 33.59 -6.85 12.31
N GLU A 322 33.87 -8.00 11.69
CA GLU A 322 35.05 -8.15 10.83
C GLU A 322 35.03 -7.23 9.59
N ALA A 323 33.85 -7.02 9.00
CA ALA A 323 33.69 -6.13 7.85
C ALA A 323 33.88 -4.65 8.24
N VAL A 324 33.41 -4.25 9.42
CA VAL A 324 33.59 -2.89 9.96
C VAL A 324 35.05 -2.61 10.27
N ASP A 325 35.76 -3.56 10.88
CA ASP A 325 37.19 -3.43 11.20
C ASP A 325 38.04 -3.27 9.93
N ARG A 326 37.75 -4.05 8.87
CA ARG A 326 38.44 -3.93 7.58
C ARG A 326 38.01 -2.68 6.78
N ALA A 327 36.82 -2.13 7.02
CA ALA A 327 36.32 -0.93 6.33
C ALA A 327 36.95 0.37 6.88
N GLY A 328 37.38 0.40 8.15
CA GLY A 328 37.92 1.60 8.81
C GLY A 328 36.96 2.80 8.70
N ASN A 329 37.49 4.00 8.40
CA ASN A 329 36.68 5.22 8.16
C ASN A 329 35.88 5.26 6.84
N GLY A 330 35.66 4.12 6.17
CA GLY A 330 34.95 4.05 4.89
C GLY A 330 33.42 4.01 5.00
N LEU A 331 32.90 3.77 6.20
CA LEU A 331 31.48 3.80 6.53
C LEU A 331 31.06 5.19 7.02
N THR A 332 29.85 5.62 6.67
CA THR A 332 29.27 6.89 7.15
C THR A 332 29.00 6.84 8.66
N PRO A 333 28.89 7.99 9.36
CA PRO A 333 28.61 8.00 10.80
C PRO A 333 27.30 7.31 11.20
N SER A 334 26.26 7.35 10.36
CA SER A 334 25.00 6.67 10.59
C SER A 334 25.13 5.15 10.44
N GLU A 335 25.87 4.67 9.45
CA GLU A 335 26.18 3.24 9.26
C GLU A 335 27.02 2.69 10.42
N GLN A 336 28.00 3.47 10.90
CA GLN A 336 28.80 3.09 12.06
C GLN A 336 27.97 3.00 13.34
N ARG A 337 27.04 3.95 13.58
CA ARG A 337 26.12 3.89 14.73
C ARG A 337 25.20 2.68 14.65
N ARG A 338 24.64 2.38 13.48
CA ARG A 338 23.82 1.18 13.25
C ARG A 338 24.62 -0.10 13.50
N ALA A 339 25.83 -0.20 12.95
CA ALA A 339 26.68 -1.36 13.18
C ALA A 339 27.02 -1.54 14.66
N ARG A 340 27.38 -0.47 15.37
CA ARG A 340 27.61 -0.51 16.82
C ARG A 340 26.39 -0.98 17.59
N SER A 341 25.18 -0.52 17.23
CA SER A 341 23.95 -1.00 17.89
C SER A 341 23.69 -2.50 17.73
N TRP A 342 24.19 -3.10 16.64
CA TRP A 342 24.11 -4.55 16.40
C TRP A 342 25.26 -5.31 17.07
N MET A 343 26.46 -4.72 17.16
CA MET A 343 27.63 -5.32 17.83
C MET A 343 27.57 -5.22 19.36
N GLU A 344 26.96 -4.16 19.90
CA GLU A 344 26.74 -3.94 21.33
C GLU A 344 25.46 -4.63 21.84
N ARG A 345 24.65 -5.18 20.92
CA ARG A 345 23.53 -6.05 21.25
C ARG A 345 24.13 -7.34 21.81
N PRO A 346 23.98 -7.65 23.11
CA PRO A 346 24.47 -8.92 23.62
C PRO A 346 23.73 -10.04 22.88
N ALA A 347 24.48 -10.97 22.30
CA ALA A 347 23.96 -12.25 21.83
C ALA A 347 23.50 -13.03 23.07
N GLN A 348 22.31 -12.69 23.57
CA GLN A 348 21.66 -13.48 24.60
C GLN A 348 21.03 -14.68 23.91
N PRO A 349 21.39 -15.91 24.30
CA PRO A 349 20.61 -17.07 23.90
C PRO A 349 19.17 -16.87 24.38
N GLU A 350 18.23 -17.08 23.46
CA GLU A 350 16.79 -16.92 23.63
C GLU A 350 16.22 -17.76 24.79
N ALA A 351 16.99 -18.74 25.27
CA ALA A 351 16.68 -19.59 26.43
C ALA A 351 16.74 -18.87 27.80
N ALA A 352 17.27 -17.64 27.89
CA ALA A 352 17.35 -16.88 29.15
C ALA A 352 16.41 -15.66 29.20
N ARG A 353 15.51 -15.51 28.22
CA ARG A 353 14.28 -14.73 28.44
C ARG A 353 13.24 -15.67 29.02
N THR A 354 13.32 -15.95 30.31
CA THR A 354 12.06 -15.85 31.03
C THR A 354 11.54 -14.44 30.72
N PRO A 355 10.31 -14.27 30.19
CA PRO A 355 9.66 -12.99 30.39
C PRO A 355 9.89 -12.69 31.86
N PHE A 356 10.47 -11.53 32.19
CA PHE A 356 10.13 -10.94 33.47
C PHE A 356 8.63 -11.18 33.58
N GLU A 357 8.22 -11.97 34.58
CA GLU A 357 6.82 -12.10 34.96
C GLU A 357 6.39 -10.69 35.29
N ARG A 358 6.09 -9.91 34.25
CA ARG A 358 5.35 -8.68 34.36
C ARG A 358 3.98 -9.25 34.65
N GLU A 359 3.72 -9.30 35.94
CA GLU A 359 2.47 -9.78 36.48
C GLU A 359 1.36 -9.16 35.64
N ALA A 360 0.56 -10.04 35.01
CA ALA A 360 -0.48 -9.64 34.09
C ALA A 360 -1.29 -8.53 34.76
N LEU A 361 -1.59 -7.46 34.01
CA LEU A 361 -2.35 -6.36 34.58
C LEU A 361 -3.63 -6.92 35.22
N MET A 362 -3.87 -6.51 36.47
CA MET A 362 -5.06 -6.94 37.20
C MET A 362 -6.32 -6.63 36.37
N PRO A 363 -7.35 -7.50 36.38
CA PRO A 363 -8.57 -7.27 35.61
C PRO A 363 -9.22 -5.90 35.84
N GLU A 364 -9.11 -5.36 37.07
CA GLU A 364 -9.62 -4.04 37.39
C GLU A 364 -8.85 -2.90 36.70
N SER A 365 -7.52 -3.04 36.57
CA SER A 365 -6.70 -2.09 35.81
C SER A 365 -7.05 -2.11 34.33
N LEU A 366 -7.36 -3.29 33.76
CA LEU A 366 -7.82 -3.41 32.38
C LEU A 366 -9.20 -2.76 32.18
N ARG A 367 -10.16 -2.94 33.11
CA ARG A 367 -11.48 -2.29 33.05
C ARG A 367 -11.41 -0.77 33.20
N SER A 368 -10.54 -0.29 34.09
CA SER A 368 -10.31 1.15 34.27
C SER A 368 -9.71 1.77 32.99
N ALA A 369 -8.68 1.12 32.42
CA ALA A 369 -8.10 1.50 31.14
C ALA A 369 -9.14 1.46 30.00
N ALA A 370 -10.01 0.45 29.96
CA ALA A 370 -11.09 0.33 28.98
C ALA A 370 -12.07 1.52 29.07
N THR A 371 -12.41 1.94 30.28
CA THR A 371 -13.31 3.08 30.50
C THR A 371 -12.68 4.39 30.03
N ALA A 372 -11.39 4.60 30.32
CA ALA A 372 -10.63 5.76 29.86
C ALA A 372 -10.49 5.79 28.33
N ILE A 373 -10.15 4.66 27.72
CA ILE A 373 -10.07 4.52 26.26
C ILE A 373 -11.42 4.78 25.62
N ARG A 374 -12.50 4.20 26.15
CA ARG A 374 -13.86 4.41 25.66
C ARG A 374 -14.21 5.90 25.65
N GLY A 375 -13.91 6.63 26.72
CA GLY A 375 -14.11 8.08 26.78
C GLY A 375 -13.33 8.84 25.71
N ALA A 376 -12.06 8.49 25.49
CA ALA A 376 -11.24 9.09 24.44
C ALA A 376 -11.76 8.76 23.03
N LEU A 377 -12.17 7.51 22.77
CA LEU A 377 -12.71 7.10 21.47
C LEU A 377 -14.04 7.77 21.17
N LYS A 378 -14.92 7.97 22.16
CA LYS A 378 -16.15 8.76 21.99
C LYS A 378 -15.84 10.20 21.61
N LYS A 379 -14.80 10.81 22.19
CA LYS A 379 -14.35 12.14 21.81
C LYS A 379 -13.83 12.15 20.36
N THR A 380 -12.98 11.18 20.00
CA THR A 380 -12.47 11.01 18.63
C THR A 380 -13.60 10.79 17.61
N ALA A 381 -14.66 10.06 17.98
CA ALA A 381 -15.85 9.85 17.18
C ALA A 381 -16.58 11.17 16.88
N ARG A 382 -16.79 12.00 17.91
CA ARG A 382 -17.41 13.33 17.78
C ARG A 382 -16.59 14.31 16.95
N GLU A 383 -15.26 14.20 17.04
CA GLU A 383 -14.33 14.98 16.22
C GLU A 383 -14.22 14.44 14.79
N GLN A 384 -14.92 13.34 14.45
CA GLN A 384 -14.89 12.68 13.15
C GLN A 384 -13.47 12.34 12.67
N THR A 385 -12.63 11.88 13.61
CA THR A 385 -11.25 11.46 13.31
C THR A 385 -11.03 10.00 13.70
N THR A 386 -9.84 9.49 13.41
CA THR A 386 -9.32 8.19 13.87
C THR A 386 -8.13 8.44 14.81
N THR A 387 -7.77 7.47 15.64
CA THR A 387 -6.63 7.62 16.56
C THR A 387 -5.67 6.43 16.49
N THR A 388 -4.52 6.56 17.14
CA THR A 388 -3.53 5.47 17.26
C THR A 388 -3.28 5.13 18.71
N TRP A 389 -2.77 3.93 18.99
CA TRP A 389 -2.45 3.54 20.37
C TRP A 389 -1.43 4.50 21.01
N ALA A 390 -0.45 4.96 20.24
CA ALA A 390 0.53 5.95 20.69
C ALA A 390 -0.12 7.30 21.05
N THR A 391 -1.13 7.72 20.29
CA THR A 391 -1.89 8.95 20.58
C THR A 391 -2.76 8.80 21.81
N LEU A 392 -3.48 7.68 21.97
CA LEU A 392 -4.24 7.40 23.20
C LEU A 392 -3.34 7.37 24.42
N LYS A 393 -2.18 6.70 24.36
CA LYS A 393 -1.22 6.66 25.46
C LYS A 393 -0.73 8.06 25.84
N ARG A 394 -0.50 8.94 24.86
CA ARG A 394 -0.11 10.33 25.08
C ARG A 394 -1.24 11.16 25.71
N GLN A 395 -2.48 10.96 25.26
CA GLN A 395 -3.66 11.70 25.74
C GLN A 395 -4.10 11.26 27.14
N LEU A 396 -4.08 9.95 27.42
CA LEU A 396 -4.57 9.35 28.66
C LEU A 396 -3.49 9.23 29.73
N GLY A 397 -2.21 9.28 29.36
CA GLY A 397 -1.09 9.33 30.30
C GLY A 397 -1.12 8.17 31.31
N SER A 398 -1.20 8.49 32.60
CA SER A 398 -1.23 7.51 33.69
C SER A 398 -2.47 6.63 33.71
N ALA A 399 -3.57 7.04 33.07
CA ALA A 399 -4.77 6.21 32.93
C ALA A 399 -4.56 5.02 31.98
N LEU A 400 -3.47 5.02 31.19
CA LEU A 400 -3.11 3.94 30.30
C LEU A 400 -1.77 3.30 30.73
N PRO A 401 -1.80 2.20 31.51
CA PRO A 401 -0.59 1.53 31.95
C PRO A 401 0.21 0.98 30.76
N ARG A 402 1.45 0.52 31.02
CA ARG A 402 2.23 -0.16 29.99
C ARG A 402 1.61 -1.53 29.73
N MET A 403 1.13 -1.74 28.50
CA MET A 403 0.40 -2.93 28.08
C MET A 403 1.13 -3.66 26.96
N THR A 404 1.12 -4.99 27.05
CA THR A 404 1.48 -5.96 25.99
C THR A 404 0.48 -5.90 24.83
N ALA A 405 0.75 -6.57 23.70
CA ALA A 405 -0.20 -6.61 22.58
C ALA A 405 -1.53 -7.25 22.99
N ASP A 406 -1.47 -8.41 23.67
CA ASP A 406 -2.65 -9.17 24.11
C ASP A 406 -3.50 -8.39 25.12
N GLU A 407 -2.88 -7.65 26.04
CA GLU A 407 -3.60 -6.78 26.97
C GLU A 407 -4.32 -5.63 26.24
N ARG A 408 -3.75 -5.11 25.13
CA ARG A 408 -4.42 -4.07 24.32
C ARG A 408 -5.66 -4.63 23.66
N VAL A 409 -5.56 -5.81 23.06
CA VAL A 409 -6.70 -6.54 22.47
C VAL A 409 -7.77 -6.75 23.53
N THR A 410 -7.39 -7.27 24.70
CA THR A 410 -8.30 -7.49 25.84
C THR A 410 -9.03 -6.22 26.26
N VAL A 411 -8.33 -5.08 26.35
CA VAL A 411 -8.95 -3.81 26.73
C VAL A 411 -9.87 -3.25 25.65
N LEU A 412 -9.54 -3.43 24.37
CA LEU A 412 -10.42 -3.04 23.28
C LEU A 412 -11.69 -3.92 23.23
N ILE A 413 -11.58 -5.22 23.52
CA ILE A 413 -12.74 -6.08 23.74
C ILE A 413 -13.62 -5.54 24.88
N LEU A 414 -13.02 -5.17 26.03
CA LEU A 414 -13.76 -4.59 27.16
C LEU A 414 -14.42 -3.24 26.81
N VAL A 415 -13.79 -2.41 25.97
CA VAL A 415 -14.35 -1.13 25.49
C VAL A 415 -15.67 -1.36 24.75
N ASP A 416 -15.68 -2.37 23.88
CA ASP A 416 -16.82 -2.66 23.02
C ASP A 416 -17.87 -3.58 23.65
N GLN A 417 -17.50 -4.39 24.64
CA GLN A 417 -18.48 -5.05 25.52
C GLN A 417 -19.38 -4.04 26.25
N GLN A 418 -18.88 -2.82 26.50
CA GLN A 418 -19.64 -1.71 27.08
C GLN A 418 -20.36 -0.85 26.02
N THR A 419 -20.20 -1.15 24.73
CA THR A 419 -20.94 -0.52 23.64
C THR A 419 -22.32 -1.20 23.53
N PRO A 420 -23.42 -0.43 23.60
CA PRO A 420 -24.75 -0.97 23.34
C PRO A 420 -24.81 -1.71 22.00
N LYS A 421 -25.63 -2.76 21.93
CA LYS A 421 -25.66 -3.69 20.79
C LYS A 421 -26.13 -3.03 19.48
N ASP A 422 -26.81 -1.91 19.58
CA ASP A 422 -27.31 -1.05 18.52
C ASP A 422 -26.30 0.04 18.10
N GLN A 423 -25.13 0.10 18.73
CA GLN A 423 -24.10 1.11 18.45
C GLN A 423 -22.89 0.50 17.73
N PRO A 424 -22.29 1.26 16.79
CA PRO A 424 -21.10 0.79 16.10
C PRO A 424 -19.91 0.68 17.06
N LEU A 425 -19.04 -0.32 16.81
CA LEU A 425 -17.89 -0.63 17.64
C LEU A 425 -16.90 0.54 17.65
N LEU A 426 -16.51 1.01 18.83
CA LEU A 426 -15.59 2.15 18.95
C LEU A 426 -14.15 1.75 18.62
N SER A 427 -13.80 0.46 18.75
CA SER A 427 -12.46 -0.04 18.39
C SER A 427 -12.15 0.08 16.90
N SER A 428 -13.14 0.30 16.02
CA SER A 428 -12.91 0.57 14.59
C SER A 428 -12.06 1.83 14.38
N LEU A 429 -12.28 2.88 15.19
CA LEU A 429 -11.56 4.16 15.10
C LEU A 429 -10.06 4.04 15.38
N ILE A 430 -9.65 3.08 16.21
CA ILE A 430 -8.24 2.82 16.49
C ILE A 430 -7.66 1.77 15.55
N ALA A 431 -8.42 0.74 15.20
CA ALA A 431 -7.97 -0.26 14.23
C ALA A 431 -7.72 0.36 12.84
N ALA A 432 -8.51 1.37 12.44
CA ALA A 432 -8.32 2.10 11.18
C ALA A 432 -7.15 3.09 11.22
N GLY A 433 -6.82 3.61 12.41
CA GLY A 433 -5.73 4.57 12.58
C GLY A 433 -4.37 3.94 12.90
N ASP A 434 -4.35 2.71 13.43
CA ASP A 434 -3.15 2.02 13.89
C ASP A 434 -2.94 0.70 13.13
N PRO A 435 -1.97 0.64 12.19
CA PRO A 435 -1.68 -0.58 11.42
C PRO A 435 -1.35 -1.79 12.29
N SER A 436 -0.83 -1.58 13.50
CA SER A 436 -0.50 -2.68 14.41
C SER A 436 -1.72 -3.33 15.06
N LEU A 437 -2.87 -2.64 15.03
CA LEU A 437 -4.14 -3.11 15.59
C LEU A 437 -5.15 -3.49 14.51
N THR A 438 -4.90 -3.17 13.24
CA THR A 438 -5.75 -3.58 12.12
C THR A 438 -5.90 -5.11 12.07
N SER A 439 -4.81 -5.87 12.19
CA SER A 439 -4.87 -7.35 12.22
C SER A 439 -5.56 -7.89 13.47
N SER A 440 -5.37 -7.23 14.62
CA SER A 440 -6.02 -7.60 15.88
C SER A 440 -7.51 -7.24 15.93
N TYR A 441 -8.02 -6.45 14.97
CA TYR A 441 -9.44 -6.12 14.90
C TYR A 441 -10.30 -7.36 14.72
N ARG A 442 -9.82 -8.34 13.94
CA ARG A 442 -10.47 -9.65 13.78
C ARG A 442 -10.66 -10.35 15.12
N GLU A 443 -9.61 -10.39 15.94
CA GLU A 443 -9.64 -11.01 17.27
C GLU A 443 -10.64 -10.30 18.20
N ILE A 444 -10.68 -8.97 18.15
CA ILE A 444 -11.63 -8.16 18.94
C ILE A 444 -13.07 -8.49 18.54
N VAL A 445 -13.36 -8.50 17.24
CA VAL A 445 -14.69 -8.77 16.68
C VAL A 445 -15.12 -10.22 16.99
N SER A 446 -14.23 -11.21 16.78
CA SER A 446 -14.49 -12.61 17.11
C SER A 446 -14.77 -12.82 18.60
N ALA A 447 -14.04 -12.15 19.49
CA ALA A 447 -14.28 -12.23 20.94
C ALA A 447 -15.63 -11.62 21.36
N LEU A 448 -16.22 -10.75 20.54
CA LEU A 448 -17.57 -10.21 20.74
C LEU A 448 -18.67 -11.10 20.12
N GLY A 449 -18.29 -12.22 19.50
CA GLY A 449 -19.20 -13.15 18.82
C GLY A 449 -19.68 -12.65 17.47
N LEU A 450 -18.87 -11.84 16.79
CA LEU A 450 -19.16 -11.24 15.49
C LEU A 450 -18.20 -11.82 14.44
N ASP A 451 -18.65 -11.91 13.20
CA ASP A 451 -17.86 -12.43 12.08
C ASP A 451 -17.10 -11.29 11.38
N ALA A 452 -15.83 -11.52 11.06
CA ALA A 452 -14.99 -10.59 10.32
C ALA A 452 -14.38 -11.29 9.09
N PRO A 453 -14.34 -10.65 7.91
CA PRO A 453 -13.90 -11.29 6.67
C PRO A 453 -12.41 -11.60 6.65
N GLU A 454 -12.01 -12.82 6.28
CA GLU A 454 -10.65 -13.36 6.42
C GLU A 454 -9.58 -12.61 5.61
N GLY A 455 -9.96 -11.97 4.49
CA GLY A 455 -9.04 -11.20 3.66
C GLY A 455 -8.69 -9.84 4.25
N ASP A 456 -7.41 -9.45 4.17
CA ASP A 456 -6.93 -8.14 4.67
C ASP A 456 -7.54 -6.94 3.94
N ASP A 457 -7.86 -7.09 2.66
CA ASP A 457 -8.49 -6.03 1.87
C ASP A 457 -9.97 -5.88 2.24
N GLU A 458 -10.70 -6.98 2.37
CA GLU A 458 -12.10 -6.98 2.82
C GLU A 458 -12.22 -6.46 4.25
N LEU A 459 -11.30 -6.85 5.15
CA LEU A 459 -11.23 -6.35 6.51
C LEU A 459 -11.04 -4.83 6.54
N ARG A 460 -10.22 -4.28 5.64
CA ARG A 460 -9.99 -2.84 5.54
C ARG A 460 -11.24 -2.11 5.08
N ASP A 461 -11.93 -2.63 4.06
CA ASP A 461 -13.13 -2.01 3.54
C ASP A 461 -14.27 -2.03 4.58
N VAL A 462 -14.39 -3.13 5.35
CA VAL A 462 -15.35 -3.26 6.47
C VAL A 462 -15.01 -2.31 7.60
N LEU A 463 -13.73 -2.22 7.97
CA LEU A 463 -13.26 -1.34 9.01
C LEU A 463 -13.51 0.14 8.67
N GLU A 464 -13.36 0.50 7.40
CA GLU A 464 -13.70 1.83 6.90
C GLU A 464 -15.20 2.10 6.99
N ALA A 465 -16.05 1.13 6.61
CA ALA A 465 -17.49 1.23 6.75
C ALA A 465 -17.93 1.37 8.22
N ASP A 466 -17.31 0.61 9.13
CA ASP A 466 -17.56 0.71 10.57
C ASP A 466 -17.14 2.08 11.13
N VAL A 467 -16.01 2.65 10.68
CA VAL A 467 -15.59 4.02 11.04
C VAL A 467 -16.62 5.05 10.59
N GLN A 468 -17.11 4.96 9.35
CA GLN A 468 -18.15 5.86 8.83
C GLN A 468 -19.43 5.76 9.66
N GLN A 469 -19.83 4.56 10.06
CA GLN A 469 -21.00 4.36 10.92
C GLN A 469 -20.80 4.98 12.31
N VAL A 470 -19.61 4.82 12.91
CA VAL A 470 -19.27 5.50 14.17
C VAL A 470 -19.37 7.02 13.99
N HIS A 471 -18.77 7.59 12.96
CA HIS A 471 -18.84 9.04 12.72
C HIS A 471 -20.26 9.53 12.51
N PHE A 472 -21.08 8.79 11.75
CA PHE A 472 -22.49 9.11 11.53
C PHE A 472 -23.30 9.05 12.83
N HIS A 473 -23.15 7.99 13.62
CA HIS A 473 -23.88 7.87 14.89
C HIS A 473 -23.53 9.00 15.86
N TRP A 474 -22.25 9.39 15.94
CA TRP A 474 -21.76 10.40 16.88
C TRP A 474 -21.83 11.83 16.37
N SER A 475 -22.15 12.07 15.08
CA SER A 475 -22.45 13.41 14.57
C SER A 475 -23.86 13.89 14.91
N HIS A 476 -24.76 12.96 15.25
CA HIS A 476 -26.17 13.23 15.57
C HIS A 476 -26.47 13.24 17.09
N LEU A 477 -25.43 13.17 17.94
CA LEU A 477 -25.48 13.17 19.40
C LEU A 477 -24.69 14.35 19.99
#